data_AF-A0A1E1UXF7-F1
#
_entry.id   AF-A0A1E1UXF7-F1
#
_cell.length_a   1.000
_cell.length_b   1.000
_cell.length_c   1.000
_cell.angle_alpha   90.00
_cell.angle_beta   90.00
_cell.angle_gamma   90.00
#
_symmetry.space_group_name_H-M   'P 1'
#
loop_
_entity.id
_entity.type
_entity.pdbx_description
1 polymer ?
#
loop_
_entity_poly.entity_id
_entity_poly.type
_entity_poly.pdbx_seq_one_letter_code
_entity_poly.pdbx_strand_id
1 'polypeptide(L)'
;MLRPMLGVAALLAGFPVTTARAAEAWNIPNETATILKGRVVDALCHLKGRCTPDCGSGKRQLGLVLADGTFRLVAKSNVDFAGSVRDLIGYCGREIEADGLLIANPAVTVFFVQAVREGPSQPWIPAERFKSDWEARNGKAAEWWRADPEANRIIAEDGPYGIKGLRPK
;
A
#
# COMPACT_ATOMS: atom_id res chain seq x y z
N MET A 1 53.15 -31.87 -32.84
CA MET A 1 51.68 -31.86 -32.66
C MET A 1 51.33 -30.64 -31.83
N LEU A 2 50.93 -29.53 -32.47
CA LEU A 2 50.63 -28.26 -31.81
C LEU A 2 49.12 -28.02 -31.95
N ARG A 3 48.39 -27.98 -30.83
CA ARG A 3 46.94 -27.77 -30.80
C ARG A 3 46.68 -26.31 -30.38
N PRO A 4 46.01 -25.49 -31.20
CA PRO A 4 45.62 -24.15 -30.77
C PRO A 4 44.35 -24.26 -29.91
N MET A 5 44.36 -23.64 -28.73
CA MET A 5 43.16 -23.43 -27.93
C MET A 5 42.38 -22.24 -28.54
N LEU A 6 41.21 -22.53 -29.11
CA LEU A 6 40.21 -21.53 -29.46
C LEU A 6 39.64 -20.93 -28.17
N GLY A 7 39.89 -19.65 -27.93
CA GLY A 7 39.21 -18.89 -26.89
C GLY A 7 37.78 -18.57 -27.31
N VAL A 8 36.80 -19.07 -26.56
CA VAL A 8 35.39 -18.70 -26.72
C VAL A 8 35.15 -17.40 -25.94
N ALA A 9 34.97 -16.30 -26.66
CA ALA A 9 34.48 -15.05 -26.08
C ALA A 9 32.99 -15.20 -25.79
N ALA A 10 32.63 -15.31 -24.50
CA ALA A 10 31.25 -15.33 -24.07
C ALA A 10 30.65 -13.92 -24.18
N LEU A 11 29.75 -13.71 -25.15
CA LEU A 11 28.85 -12.56 -25.16
C LEU A 11 27.86 -12.71 -23.99
N LEU A 12 28.05 -11.90 -22.95
CA LEU A 12 27.04 -11.70 -21.92
C LEU A 12 25.88 -10.90 -22.51
N ALA A 13 24.86 -11.60 -23.00
CA ALA A 13 23.57 -11.00 -23.30
C ALA A 13 22.94 -10.51 -21.98
N GLY A 14 22.95 -9.20 -21.76
CA GLY A 14 22.25 -8.57 -20.65
C GLY A 14 20.75 -8.76 -20.82
N PHE A 15 20.14 -9.60 -19.99
CA PHE A 15 18.68 -9.67 -19.89
C PHE A 15 18.16 -8.34 -19.31
N PRO A 16 17.12 -7.73 -19.89
CA PRO A 16 16.50 -6.56 -19.30
C PRO A 16 15.93 -6.95 -17.93
N VAL A 17 16.41 -6.30 -16.86
CA VAL A 17 15.79 -6.38 -15.54
C VAL A 17 14.41 -5.75 -15.68
N THR A 18 13.37 -6.57 -15.62
CA THR A 18 11.98 -6.12 -15.71
C THR A 18 11.64 -5.29 -14.47
N THR A 19 11.64 -3.97 -14.62
CA THR A 19 11.12 -3.03 -13.63
C THR A 19 9.59 -2.95 -13.66
N ALA A 20 8.89 -4.08 -13.68
CA ALA A 20 7.43 -4.05 -13.87
C ALA A 20 6.71 -4.61 -12.66
N ARG A 21 6.15 -3.73 -11.82
CA ARG A 21 4.82 -3.97 -11.27
C ARG A 21 3.98 -2.70 -11.35
N ALA A 22 2.89 -2.81 -12.08
CA ALA A 22 1.71 -1.97 -11.97
C ALA A 22 0.68 -2.92 -11.34
N ALA A 23 0.12 -2.52 -10.21
CA ALA A 23 -0.76 -3.28 -9.33
C ALA A 23 -1.75 -4.25 -10.01
N GLU A 24 -2.11 -5.29 -9.25
CA GLU A 24 -3.19 -6.20 -9.64
C GLU A 24 -4.53 -5.46 -9.64
N ALA A 25 -5.25 -5.53 -10.77
CA ALA A 25 -6.56 -4.95 -10.93
C ALA A 25 -7.57 -5.57 -9.96
N TRP A 26 -8.41 -4.74 -9.34
CA TRP A 26 -9.50 -5.19 -8.46
C TRP A 26 -10.88 -5.02 -9.10
N ASN A 27 -10.91 -4.66 -10.38
CA ASN A 27 -12.11 -4.40 -11.16
C ASN A 27 -12.99 -3.29 -10.57
N ILE A 28 -12.36 -2.29 -9.96
CA ILE A 28 -13.03 -1.09 -9.45
C ILE A 28 -13.27 -0.12 -10.62
N PRO A 29 -14.49 0.44 -10.76
CA PRO A 29 -14.76 1.43 -11.78
C PRO A 29 -13.78 2.60 -11.73
N ASN A 30 -13.20 2.95 -12.88
CA ASN A 30 -12.19 3.99 -13.04
C ASN A 30 -10.84 3.73 -12.33
N GLU A 31 -10.50 2.47 -12.07
CA GLU A 31 -9.16 2.12 -11.60
C GLU A 31 -8.12 2.18 -12.73
N THR A 32 -6.90 2.54 -12.37
CA THR A 32 -5.72 2.47 -13.23
C THR A 32 -4.55 1.98 -12.40
N ALA A 33 -4.01 0.81 -12.74
CA ALA A 33 -2.78 0.30 -12.15
C ALA A 33 -1.61 1.22 -12.55
N THR A 34 -0.87 1.73 -11.56
CA THR A 34 0.20 2.70 -11.78
C THR A 34 1.22 2.71 -10.64
N ILE A 35 2.43 3.16 -10.95
CA ILE A 35 3.45 3.50 -9.96
C ILE A 35 3.44 5.01 -9.75
N LEU A 36 3.19 5.44 -8.52
CA LEU A 36 3.37 6.83 -8.12
C LEU A 36 4.71 7.00 -7.42
N LYS A 37 5.47 8.01 -7.83
CA LYS A 37 6.66 8.46 -7.12
C LYS A 37 6.35 9.74 -6.36
N GLY A 38 6.54 9.74 -5.04
CA GLY A 38 6.22 10.90 -4.23
C GLY A 38 6.70 10.82 -2.79
N ARG A 39 6.64 11.97 -2.11
CA ARG A 39 6.97 12.10 -0.69
C ARG A 39 5.79 11.70 0.18
N VAL A 40 6.01 10.82 1.15
CA VAL A 40 4.99 10.45 2.14
C VAL A 40 4.78 11.60 3.12
N VAL A 41 3.52 12.03 3.29
CA VAL A 41 3.15 13.13 4.18
C VAL A 41 1.91 12.80 5.01
N ASP A 42 1.75 13.46 6.16
CA ASP A 42 0.48 13.60 6.86
C ASP A 42 -0.48 14.47 6.02
N ALA A 43 -1.65 13.91 5.70
CA ALA A 43 -2.66 14.58 4.88
C ALA A 43 -3.14 15.91 5.48
N LEU A 44 -3.29 15.99 6.80
CA LEU A 44 -3.77 17.22 7.47
C LEU A 44 -2.67 18.26 7.60
N CYS A 45 -1.43 17.84 7.78
CA CYS A 45 -0.28 18.74 7.70
C CYS A 45 -0.20 19.36 6.29
N HIS A 46 -0.26 18.54 5.24
CA HIS A 46 -0.14 19.03 3.87
C HIS A 46 -1.32 19.91 3.44
N LEU A 47 -2.56 19.47 3.67
CA LEU A 47 -3.75 20.16 3.16
C LEU A 47 -4.17 21.38 4.00
N LYS A 48 -3.80 21.42 5.29
CA LYS A 48 -4.31 22.42 6.25
C LYS A 48 -3.23 23.04 7.14
N GLY A 49 -1.95 22.68 6.98
CA GLY A 49 -0.87 23.13 7.86
C GLY A 49 -0.95 22.58 9.30
N ARG A 50 -1.81 21.59 9.57
CA ARG A 50 -2.02 21.02 10.91
C ARG A 50 -1.05 19.87 11.17
N CYS A 51 0.23 20.23 11.32
CA CYS A 51 1.31 19.26 11.40
C CYS A 51 1.45 18.64 12.79
N THR A 52 1.85 17.37 12.81
CA THR A 52 2.25 16.65 14.01
C THR A 52 3.59 15.97 13.78
N PRO A 53 4.45 15.82 14.81
CA PRO A 53 5.70 15.07 14.69
C PRO A 53 5.45 13.66 14.13
N ASP A 54 6.41 13.13 13.39
CA ASP A 54 6.43 11.75 12.87
C ASP A 54 5.15 11.35 12.12
N CYS A 55 4.57 12.29 11.36
CA CYS A 55 3.28 12.12 10.68
C CYS A 55 2.17 11.61 11.62
N GLY A 56 2.21 12.03 12.90
CA GLY A 56 1.26 11.62 13.94
C GLY A 56 1.35 10.16 14.37
N SER A 57 2.50 9.50 14.18
CA SER A 57 2.82 8.18 14.74
C SER A 57 1.78 7.10 14.44
N GLY A 58 1.22 7.11 13.23
CA GLY A 58 0.20 6.16 12.77
C GLY A 58 -1.24 6.50 13.13
N LYS A 59 -1.50 7.69 13.70
CA LYS A 59 -2.85 8.21 14.00
C LYS A 59 -3.37 9.18 12.95
N ARG A 60 -2.57 9.51 11.94
CA ARG A 60 -2.93 10.38 10.83
C ARG A 60 -3.10 9.58 9.56
N GLN A 61 -4.01 10.03 8.71
CA GLN A 61 -4.08 9.55 7.34
C GLN A 61 -2.89 10.10 6.56
N LEU A 62 -2.23 9.21 5.79
CA LEU A 62 -1.06 9.57 5.00
C LEU A 62 -1.41 9.65 3.52
N GLY A 63 -0.58 10.37 2.78
CA GLY A 63 -0.66 10.51 1.33
C GLY A 63 0.70 10.70 0.68
N LEU A 64 0.70 10.82 -0.64
CA LEU A 64 1.89 11.15 -1.44
C LEU A 64 1.76 12.55 -2.01
N VAL A 65 2.83 13.34 -1.90
CA VAL A 65 3.02 14.57 -2.69
C VAL A 65 3.95 14.24 -3.84
N LEU A 66 3.43 14.34 -5.06
CA LEU A 66 4.18 14.06 -6.29
C LEU A 66 5.07 15.26 -6.65
N ALA A 67 5.95 15.07 -7.64
CA ALA A 67 6.93 16.08 -8.05
C ALA A 67 6.30 17.40 -8.54
N ASP A 68 5.09 17.34 -9.10
CA ASP A 68 4.32 18.50 -9.56
C ASP A 68 3.52 19.18 -8.43
N GLY A 69 3.68 18.73 -7.18
CA GLY A 69 2.94 19.23 -6.02
C GLY A 69 1.56 18.59 -5.84
N THR A 70 1.15 17.69 -6.73
CA THR A 70 -0.12 17.00 -6.63
C THR A 70 -0.16 16.09 -5.40
N PHE A 71 -1.22 16.23 -4.59
CA PHE A 71 -1.49 15.32 -3.48
C PHE A 71 -2.33 14.12 -3.93
N ARG A 72 -1.96 12.93 -3.43
CA ARG A 72 -2.72 11.68 -3.58
C ARG A 72 -2.97 11.08 -2.21
N LEU A 73 -4.24 11.00 -1.84
CA LEU A 73 -4.66 10.31 -0.63
C LEU A 73 -4.45 8.80 -0.82
N VAL A 74 -3.60 8.18 0.01
CA VAL A 74 -3.42 6.73 -0.03
C VAL A 74 -4.40 6.10 0.93
N ALA A 75 -5.58 5.69 0.46
CA ALA A 75 -6.72 5.37 1.33
C ALA A 75 -6.77 3.91 1.79
N LYS A 76 -6.16 2.98 1.04
CA LYS A 76 -6.24 1.53 1.28
C LYS A 76 -4.89 0.86 0.99
N SER A 77 -4.60 -0.24 1.68
CA SER A 77 -3.44 -1.11 1.46
C SER A 77 -3.81 -2.37 0.67
N ASN A 78 -2.87 -3.32 0.48
CA ASN A 78 -3.11 -4.57 -0.23
C ASN A 78 -4.01 -5.56 0.55
N VAL A 79 -4.43 -5.21 1.77
CA VAL A 79 -5.23 -6.07 2.64
C VAL A 79 -6.68 -5.62 2.60
N ASP A 80 -7.59 -6.57 2.51
CA ASP A 80 -9.03 -6.31 2.53
C ASP A 80 -9.44 -5.49 3.75
N PHE A 81 -10.26 -4.46 3.50
CA PHE A 81 -10.80 -3.57 4.54
C PHE A 81 -9.75 -2.91 5.45
N ALA A 82 -8.48 -2.82 5.03
CA ALA A 82 -7.40 -2.22 5.80
C ALA A 82 -6.85 -0.93 5.17
N GLY A 83 -6.44 0.01 6.02
CA GLY A 83 -5.78 1.25 5.61
C GLY A 83 -4.27 1.07 5.40
N SER A 84 -3.68 2.01 4.65
CA SER A 84 -2.25 2.05 4.26
C SER A 84 -1.30 2.66 5.29
N VAL A 85 -1.81 3.19 6.39
CA VAL A 85 -1.01 3.99 7.33
C VAL A 85 0.15 3.17 7.91
N ARG A 86 -0.08 1.90 8.25
CA ARG A 86 0.98 1.01 8.76
C ARG A 86 2.05 0.76 7.70
N ASP A 87 1.67 0.65 6.44
CA ASP A 87 2.59 0.43 5.32
C ASP A 87 3.45 1.66 5.04
N LEU A 88 2.92 2.87 5.29
CA LEU A 88 3.57 4.13 4.93
C LEU A 88 4.30 4.84 6.08
N ILE A 89 3.95 4.58 7.34
CA ILE A 89 4.42 5.41 8.47
C ILE A 89 5.95 5.45 8.61
N GLY A 90 6.64 4.35 8.30
CA GLY A 90 8.12 4.28 8.30
C GLY A 90 8.81 5.11 7.22
N TYR A 91 8.03 5.67 6.29
CA TYR A 91 8.51 6.50 5.19
C TYR A 91 8.13 7.97 5.35
N CYS A 92 7.57 8.39 6.50
CA CYS A 92 7.18 9.78 6.74
C CYS A 92 8.28 10.78 6.34
N GLY A 93 7.93 11.74 5.47
CA GLY A 93 8.84 12.76 4.97
C GLY A 93 9.81 12.29 3.88
N ARG A 94 9.83 11.00 3.54
CA ARG A 94 10.74 10.38 2.57
C ARG A 94 10.05 10.18 1.23
N GLU A 95 10.83 10.21 0.16
CA GLU A 95 10.35 9.87 -1.18
C GLU A 95 10.35 8.34 -1.34
N ILE A 96 9.28 7.81 -1.94
CA ILE A 96 9.14 6.40 -2.28
C ILE A 96 8.55 6.27 -3.69
N GLU A 97 8.68 5.07 -4.25
CA GLU A 97 7.80 4.59 -5.31
C GLU A 97 6.73 3.69 -4.68
N ALA A 98 5.48 3.93 -5.03
CA ALA A 98 4.33 3.18 -4.56
C ALA A 98 3.58 2.62 -5.76
N ASP A 99 3.52 1.30 -5.86
CA ASP A 99 2.76 0.56 -6.85
C ASP A 99 1.35 0.30 -6.31
N GLY A 100 0.33 0.59 -7.11
CA GLY A 100 -1.06 0.58 -6.65
C GLY A 100 -2.09 0.92 -7.72
N LEU A 101 -3.33 1.05 -7.27
CA LEU A 101 -4.48 1.42 -8.09
C LEU A 101 -4.84 2.88 -7.85
N LEU A 102 -4.76 3.70 -8.88
CA LEU A 102 -5.34 5.04 -8.88
C LEU A 102 -6.81 4.93 -9.27
N ILE A 103 -7.70 5.34 -8.37
CA ILE A 103 -9.14 5.34 -8.61
C ILE A 103 -9.58 6.78 -8.71
N ALA A 104 -9.99 7.20 -9.90
CA ALA A 104 -10.36 8.58 -10.18
C ALA A 104 -11.83 8.65 -10.60
N ASN A 105 -12.67 9.26 -9.77
CA ASN A 105 -14.05 9.59 -10.13
C ASN A 105 -14.32 11.09 -9.93
N PRO A 106 -15.46 11.63 -10.39
CA PRO A 106 -15.73 13.07 -10.28
C PRO A 106 -15.79 13.62 -8.85
N ALA A 107 -15.98 12.78 -7.83
CA ALA A 107 -16.05 13.20 -6.44
C ALA A 107 -14.68 13.16 -5.75
N VAL A 108 -13.85 12.16 -6.05
CA VAL A 108 -12.55 11.97 -5.39
C VAL A 108 -11.59 11.14 -6.24
N THR A 109 -10.30 11.46 -6.12
CA THR A 109 -9.20 10.62 -6.57
C THR A 109 -8.46 10.05 -5.37
N VAL A 110 -8.42 8.72 -5.27
CA VAL A 110 -7.71 8.00 -4.19
C VAL A 110 -6.72 7.00 -4.79
N PHE A 111 -5.71 6.66 -4.00
CA PHE A 111 -4.72 5.64 -4.37
C PHE A 111 -4.77 4.48 -3.39
N PHE A 112 -4.84 3.25 -3.90
CA PHE A 112 -4.80 2.03 -3.12
C PHE A 112 -3.43 1.39 -3.35
N VAL A 113 -2.56 1.46 -2.34
CA VAL A 113 -1.19 0.96 -2.45
C VAL A 113 -1.15 -0.55 -2.28
N GLN A 114 -0.42 -1.23 -3.15
CA GLN A 114 -0.20 -2.68 -3.08
C GLN A 114 1.25 -3.02 -2.75
N ALA A 115 2.21 -2.19 -3.15
CA ALA A 115 3.61 -2.33 -2.74
C ALA A 115 4.36 -0.99 -2.72
N VAL A 116 5.47 -0.94 -1.98
CA VAL A 116 6.34 0.24 -1.88
C VAL A 116 7.81 -0.14 -2.03
N ARG A 117 8.64 0.81 -2.50
CA ARG A 117 10.10 0.73 -2.45
C ARG A 117 10.72 2.11 -2.34
N GLU A 118 11.92 2.23 -1.78
CA GLU A 118 12.57 3.54 -1.59
C GLU A 118 13.35 4.00 -2.83
N GLY A 119 13.58 3.09 -3.79
CA GLY A 119 14.25 3.41 -5.04
C GLY A 119 14.15 2.30 -6.08
N PRO A 120 14.48 2.59 -7.34
CA PRO A 120 14.22 1.71 -8.48
C PRO A 120 15.00 0.39 -8.45
N SER A 121 16.13 0.35 -7.75
CA SER A 121 16.97 -0.84 -7.57
C SER A 121 16.60 -1.69 -6.34
N GLN A 122 15.69 -1.20 -5.48
CA GLN A 122 15.23 -1.94 -4.31
C GLN A 122 14.07 -2.88 -4.67
N PRO A 123 13.94 -4.02 -3.95
CA PRO A 123 12.79 -4.89 -4.10
C PRO A 123 11.52 -4.20 -3.62
N TRP A 124 10.39 -4.54 -4.24
CA TRP A 124 9.06 -4.16 -3.77
C TRP A 124 8.75 -4.83 -2.43
N ILE A 125 8.24 -4.05 -1.50
CA ILE A 125 7.73 -4.50 -0.20
C ILE A 125 6.19 -4.47 -0.28
N PRO A 126 5.48 -5.60 -0.13
CA PRO A 126 4.03 -5.61 -0.14
C PRO A 126 3.44 -4.73 0.96
N ALA A 127 2.38 -3.99 0.63
CA ALA A 127 1.61 -3.17 1.56
C ALA A 127 0.64 -4.04 2.39
N GLU A 128 1.21 -4.95 3.17
CA GLU A 128 0.48 -5.94 3.97
C GLU A 128 0.77 -5.85 5.47
N ARG A 129 1.44 -4.79 5.92
CA ARG A 129 1.89 -4.67 7.32
C ARG A 129 0.73 -4.71 8.31
N PHE A 130 -0.43 -4.17 7.93
CA PHE A 130 -1.63 -4.29 8.75
C PHE A 130 -1.94 -5.74 9.12
N LYS A 131 -1.92 -6.65 8.13
CA LYS A 131 -2.24 -8.07 8.35
C LYS A 131 -1.19 -8.73 9.24
N SER A 132 0.09 -8.47 8.99
CA SER A 132 1.18 -8.99 9.83
C SER A 132 1.04 -8.53 11.30
N ASP A 133 0.76 -7.24 11.52
CA ASP A 133 0.57 -6.67 12.87
C ASP A 133 -0.70 -7.21 13.54
N TRP A 134 -1.76 -7.48 12.77
CA TRP A 134 -3.00 -8.08 13.26
C TRP A 134 -2.78 -9.54 13.67
N GLU A 135 -2.16 -10.35 12.81
CA GLU A 135 -1.89 -11.77 13.07
C GLU A 135 -0.94 -11.96 14.25
N ALA A 136 0.04 -11.06 14.44
CA ALA A 136 0.92 -11.09 15.60
C ALA A 136 0.17 -10.93 16.94
N ARG A 137 -0.98 -10.23 16.93
CA ARG A 137 -1.80 -9.99 18.13
C ARG A 137 -2.92 -11.02 18.31
N ASN A 138 -3.46 -11.54 17.22
CA ASN A 138 -4.70 -12.31 17.23
C ASN A 138 -4.54 -13.76 16.72
N GLY A 139 -3.37 -14.14 16.20
CA GLY A 139 -3.16 -15.39 15.48
C GLY A 139 -3.56 -15.31 14.01
N LYS A 140 -3.25 -16.36 13.23
CA LYS A 140 -3.58 -16.41 11.80
C LYS A 140 -5.06 -16.66 11.57
N ALA A 141 -5.63 -16.00 10.56
CA ALA A 141 -7.01 -16.22 10.12
C ALA A 141 -7.11 -16.09 8.59
N ALA A 142 -8.02 -16.84 7.97
CA ALA A 142 -8.27 -16.75 6.53
C ALA A 142 -8.86 -15.37 6.16
N GLU A 143 -9.92 -14.95 6.88
CA GLU A 143 -10.55 -13.64 6.76
C GLU A 143 -10.34 -12.87 8.06
N TRP A 144 -9.31 -12.02 8.13
CA TRP A 144 -8.97 -11.29 9.36
C TRP A 144 -10.16 -10.48 9.90
N TRP A 145 -10.97 -9.88 9.03
CA TRP A 145 -12.08 -9.01 9.41
C TRP A 145 -13.23 -9.77 10.08
N ARG A 146 -13.40 -11.06 9.76
CA ARG A 146 -14.38 -11.92 10.46
C ARG A 146 -13.82 -12.43 11.80
N ALA A 147 -12.52 -12.60 11.87
CA ALA A 147 -11.84 -13.06 13.08
C ALA A 147 -11.48 -11.90 14.04
N ASP A 148 -11.70 -10.65 13.66
CA ASP A 148 -11.30 -9.49 14.45
C ASP A 148 -12.08 -9.40 15.77
N PRO A 149 -11.41 -9.48 16.93
CA PRO A 149 -12.09 -9.51 18.22
C PRO A 149 -12.76 -8.18 18.57
N GLU A 150 -12.24 -7.06 18.08
CA GLU A 150 -12.83 -5.74 18.34
C GLU A 150 -14.12 -5.55 17.53
N ALA A 151 -14.10 -5.87 16.23
CA ALA A 151 -15.29 -5.86 15.39
C ALA A 151 -16.36 -6.80 15.92
N ASN A 152 -15.98 -8.03 16.31
CA ASN A 152 -16.90 -9.01 16.88
C ASN A 152 -17.52 -8.53 18.20
N ARG A 153 -16.73 -7.85 19.05
CA ARG A 153 -17.24 -7.24 20.29
C ARG A 153 -18.26 -6.13 19.98
N ILE A 154 -17.96 -5.24 19.04
CA ILE A 154 -18.86 -4.15 18.63
C ILE A 154 -20.16 -4.72 18.05
N ILE A 155 -20.08 -5.72 17.17
CA ILE A 155 -21.27 -6.36 16.57
C ILE A 155 -22.12 -7.06 17.64
N ALA A 156 -21.50 -7.69 18.64
CA ALA A 156 -22.23 -8.31 19.74
C ALA A 156 -22.97 -7.28 20.62
N GLU A 157 -22.37 -6.10 20.83
CA GLU A 157 -22.93 -5.02 21.64
C GLU A 157 -24.05 -4.27 20.91
N ASP A 158 -23.79 -3.87 19.67
CA ASP A 158 -24.61 -2.91 18.92
C ASP A 158 -25.48 -3.58 17.85
N GLY A 159 -25.19 -4.84 17.50
CA GLY A 159 -25.80 -5.55 16.39
C GLY A 159 -25.24 -5.17 15.01
N PRO A 160 -25.56 -5.95 13.96
CA PRO A 160 -25.15 -5.64 12.60
C PRO A 160 -25.65 -4.25 12.17
N TYR A 161 -24.82 -3.47 11.48
CA TYR A 161 -25.10 -2.07 11.09
C TYR A 161 -25.41 -1.11 12.27
N GLY A 162 -25.10 -1.50 13.52
CA GLY A 162 -25.46 -0.75 14.71
C GLY A 162 -26.93 -0.89 15.11
N ILE A 163 -27.62 -1.93 14.63
CA ILE A 163 -29.03 -2.21 14.94
C ILE A 163 -29.13 -3.41 15.87
N LYS A 164 -29.35 -3.15 17.16
CA LYS A 164 -29.43 -4.19 18.18
C LYS A 164 -30.58 -5.16 17.90
N GLY A 165 -30.28 -6.45 17.95
CA GLY A 165 -31.26 -7.53 17.72
C GLY A 165 -31.55 -7.83 16.25
N LEU A 166 -30.92 -7.12 15.30
CA LEU A 166 -30.97 -7.48 13.89
C LEU A 166 -30.30 -8.85 13.70
N ARG A 167 -31.05 -9.81 13.14
CA ARG A 167 -30.54 -11.14 12.78
C ARG A 167 -30.28 -11.20 11.28
N PRO A 168 -29.21 -11.88 10.84
CA PRO A 168 -29.04 -12.21 9.43
C PRO A 168 -30.28 -12.94 8.91
N LYS A 169 -30.65 -12.70 7.64
CA LYS A 169 -31.63 -13.53 6.95
C LYS A 169 -31.02 -14.87 6.56
#